data_AF-A0A1V0RJD0-F1
#
_entry.id   AF-A0A1V0RJD0-F1
#
_cell.length_a   1.000
_cell.length_b   1.000
_cell.length_c   1.000
_cell.angle_alpha   90.00
_cell.angle_beta   90.00
_cell.angle_gamma   90.00
#
_symmetry.space_group_name_H-M   'P 1'
#
loop_
_entity.id
_entity.type
_entity.pdbx_description
1 polymer ?
#
loop_
_entity_poly.entity_id
_entity_poly.type
_entity_poly.pdbx_seq_one_letter_code
_entity_poly.pdbx_strand_id
1 'polypeptide(L)'
;MAEIAQAEANDLGVKLSGSASTGHKVEVTLENAFCRIFGTPDPKQAEALLGQCLKALKADEASDDHPGHDERIFMLSIIRDLAPRDAVERMLAVQMAATHVATIRSARWLAHTEKIPQVQAHYTGFNKLARTFAAQVEALRKHRTGGKQTVVVQHMNVSDGGQAIVGNVQHGGRASDE
;
A
#
# COMPACT_ATOMS: atom_id res chain seq x y z
N MET A 1 17.60 -3.94 -6.83
CA MET A 1 16.58 -4.99 -6.65
C MET A 1 16.86 -5.64 -5.31
N ALA A 2 15.98 -5.46 -4.32
CA ALA A 2 16.13 -6.20 -3.06
C ALA A 2 15.96 -7.69 -3.41
N GLU A 3 16.93 -8.52 -3.01
CA GLU A 3 16.77 -9.97 -3.07
C GLU A 3 15.46 -10.32 -2.38
N ILE A 4 14.54 -10.94 -3.12
CA ILE A 4 13.44 -11.67 -2.51
C ILE A 4 14.13 -12.89 -1.88
N ALA A 5 14.63 -12.72 -0.66
CA ALA A 5 15.01 -13.85 0.18
C ALA A 5 13.86 -14.86 0.09
N GLN A 6 14.18 -16.13 -0.14
CA GLN A 6 13.19 -17.20 -0.14
C GLN A 6 12.41 -17.07 1.16
N ALA A 7 11.21 -16.49 1.08
CA ALA A 7 10.31 -16.43 2.21
C ALA A 7 10.00 -17.91 2.48
N GLU A 8 10.54 -18.46 3.57
CA GLU A 8 9.90 -19.62 4.20
C GLU A 8 8.42 -19.34 4.14
N ALA A 9 7.63 -20.29 3.61
CA ALA A 9 6.20 -20.13 3.42
C ALA A 9 5.57 -19.79 4.78
N ASN A 10 5.52 -18.49 5.07
CA ASN A 10 5.22 -17.97 6.39
C ASN A 10 3.71 -18.01 6.47
N ASP A 11 3.20 -19.18 6.80
CA ASP A 11 1.77 -19.44 6.87
C ASP A 11 1.12 -18.33 7.70
N LEU A 12 0.08 -17.69 7.14
CA LEU A 12 -0.70 -16.67 7.84
C LEU A 12 -1.30 -17.23 9.13
N GLY A 13 -1.37 -18.55 9.26
CA GLY A 13 -1.95 -19.21 10.42
C GLY A 13 -3.47 -19.08 10.44
N VAL A 14 -4.06 -18.74 9.30
CA VAL A 14 -5.49 -18.46 9.13
C VAL A 14 -5.94 -19.02 7.79
N LYS A 15 -7.04 -19.75 7.81
CA LYS A 15 -7.81 -20.11 6.61
C LYS A 15 -9.18 -19.43 6.70
N LEU A 16 -9.60 -18.87 5.58
CA LEU A 16 -10.90 -18.24 5.41
C LEU A 16 -11.71 -19.06 4.42
N SER A 17 -12.97 -19.33 4.75
CA SER A 17 -13.92 -20.03 3.88
C SER A 17 -15.32 -19.41 3.99
N GLY A 18 -16.27 -19.91 3.20
CA GLY A 18 -17.62 -19.37 3.09
C GLY A 18 -17.71 -18.19 2.12
N SER A 19 -18.73 -17.38 2.28
CA SER A 19 -19.04 -16.28 1.35
C SER A 19 -19.62 -15.07 2.04
N ALA A 20 -19.66 -13.94 1.35
CA ALA A 20 -20.31 -12.72 1.86
C ALA A 20 -21.82 -12.89 2.11
N SER A 21 -22.49 -13.81 1.41
CA SER A 21 -23.93 -14.05 1.53
C SER A 21 -24.30 -15.06 2.62
N THR A 22 -23.47 -16.08 2.83
CA THR A 22 -23.72 -17.14 3.82
C THR A 22 -22.92 -16.97 5.11
N GLY A 23 -22.06 -15.96 5.18
CA GLY A 23 -21.13 -15.72 6.25
C GLY A 23 -19.76 -16.34 5.99
N HIS A 24 -18.73 -15.68 6.51
CA HIS A 24 -17.36 -16.17 6.46
C HIS A 24 -17.06 -17.04 7.67
N LYS A 25 -16.34 -18.14 7.44
CA LYS A 25 -15.78 -18.99 8.48
C LYS A 25 -14.28 -18.73 8.57
N VAL A 26 -13.79 -18.75 9.80
CA VAL A 26 -12.40 -18.45 10.12
C VAL A 26 -11.82 -19.62 10.88
N GLU A 27 -10.84 -20.28 10.31
CA GLU A 27 -10.06 -21.33 10.96
C GLU A 27 -8.68 -20.77 11.30
N VAL A 28 -8.36 -20.73 12.58
CA VAL A 28 -7.06 -20.23 13.07
C VAL A 28 -6.18 -21.42 13.40
N THR A 29 -5.04 -21.55 12.72
CA THR A 29 -4.07 -22.63 12.93
C THR A 29 -2.89 -22.21 13.81
N LEU A 30 -2.63 -20.90 13.92
CA LEU A 30 -1.59 -20.35 14.81
C LEU A 30 -2.21 -19.51 15.92
N GLU A 31 -1.73 -19.66 17.15
CA GLU A 31 -2.16 -18.84 18.27
C GLU A 31 -1.93 -17.35 17.97
N ASN A 32 -2.92 -16.51 18.29
CA ASN A 32 -2.86 -15.06 18.09
C ASN A 32 -2.57 -14.63 16.64
N ALA A 33 -2.93 -15.43 15.63
CA ALA A 33 -2.62 -15.14 14.22
C ALA A 33 -3.06 -13.75 13.77
N PHE A 34 -4.29 -13.31 14.07
CA PHE A 34 -4.76 -11.97 13.71
C PHE A 34 -4.00 -10.86 14.44
N CYS A 35 -3.74 -11.04 15.73
CA CYS A 35 -2.91 -10.12 16.51
C CYS A 35 -1.52 -9.95 15.87
N ARG A 36 -0.92 -11.04 15.36
CA ARG A 36 0.37 -11.00 14.64
C ARG A 36 0.25 -10.31 13.29
N ILE A 37 -0.77 -10.64 12.49
CA ILE A 37 -1.01 -10.03 11.17
C ILE A 37 -1.19 -8.51 11.30
N PHE A 38 -2.04 -8.07 12.22
CA PHE A 38 -2.32 -6.65 12.44
C PHE A 38 -1.33 -6.00 13.41
N GLY A 39 -0.32 -6.70 13.90
CA GLY A 39 0.66 -6.16 14.85
C GLY A 39 0.03 -5.53 16.10
N THR A 40 -1.05 -6.10 16.64
CA THR A 40 -1.78 -5.63 17.83
C THR A 40 -1.80 -6.65 18.95
N PRO A 41 -1.67 -6.24 20.23
CA PRO A 41 -1.91 -7.15 21.36
C PRO A 41 -3.40 -7.30 21.71
N ASP A 42 -4.30 -6.50 21.11
CA ASP A 42 -5.75 -6.51 21.40
C ASP A 42 -6.51 -7.38 20.37
N PRO A 43 -7.02 -8.55 20.77
CA PRO A 43 -7.77 -9.43 19.88
C PRO A 43 -9.03 -8.79 19.31
N LYS A 44 -9.74 -7.95 20.08
CA LYS A 44 -10.97 -7.29 19.60
C LYS A 44 -10.67 -6.30 18.48
N GLN A 45 -9.54 -5.59 18.60
CA GLN A 45 -9.07 -4.73 17.53
C GLN A 45 -8.69 -5.54 16.30
N ALA A 46 -8.01 -6.67 16.47
CA ALA A 46 -7.63 -7.55 15.37
C ALA A 46 -8.86 -8.08 14.61
N GLU A 47 -9.89 -8.54 15.33
CA GLU A 47 -11.17 -8.97 14.76
C GLU A 47 -11.89 -7.82 14.03
N ALA A 48 -11.90 -6.62 14.60
CA ALA A 48 -12.50 -5.45 13.95
C ALA A 48 -11.78 -5.09 12.64
N LEU A 49 -10.44 -5.14 12.61
CA LEU A 49 -9.64 -4.87 11.42
C LEU A 49 -9.85 -5.96 10.34
N LEU A 50 -9.96 -7.23 10.73
CA LEU A 50 -10.37 -8.30 9.82
C LEU A 50 -11.75 -8.00 9.20
N GLY A 51 -12.72 -7.63 10.03
CA GLY A 51 -14.06 -7.26 9.55
C GLY A 51 -14.04 -6.08 8.58
N GLN A 52 -13.14 -5.11 8.76
CA GLN A 52 -12.95 -4.00 7.81
C GLN A 52 -12.32 -4.46 6.49
N CYS A 53 -11.37 -5.40 6.53
CA CYS A 53 -10.81 -6.00 5.32
C CYS A 53 -11.91 -6.68 4.49
N LEU A 54 -12.75 -7.50 5.13
CA LEU A 54 -13.84 -8.22 4.46
C LEU A 54 -14.90 -7.25 3.90
N LYS A 55 -15.23 -6.18 4.63
CA LYS A 55 -16.19 -5.15 4.17
C LYS A 55 -15.73 -4.38 2.92
N ALA A 56 -14.43 -4.34 2.64
CA ALA A 56 -13.89 -3.64 1.47
C ALA A 56 -13.99 -4.47 0.17
N LEU A 57 -14.25 -5.76 0.28
CA LEU A 57 -14.33 -6.71 -0.83
C LEU A 57 -15.77 -6.79 -1.36
N LYS A 58 -15.91 -7.01 -2.67
CA LYS A 58 -17.19 -7.39 -3.28
C LYS A 58 -17.54 -8.83 -2.90
N ALA A 59 -18.81 -9.20 -3.05
CA ALA A 59 -19.29 -10.55 -2.72
C ALA A 59 -18.53 -11.66 -3.47
N ASP A 60 -18.18 -11.44 -4.74
CA ASP A 60 -17.39 -12.38 -5.56
C ASP A 60 -15.90 -12.36 -5.23
N GLU A 61 -15.41 -11.32 -4.57
CA GLU A 61 -14.01 -11.21 -4.11
C GLU A 61 -13.82 -11.79 -2.69
N ALA A 62 -14.89 -12.32 -2.10
CA ALA A 62 -14.90 -12.89 -0.77
C ALA A 62 -15.78 -14.15 -0.72
N SER A 63 -15.73 -14.99 -1.76
CA SER A 63 -16.52 -16.22 -1.82
C SER A 63 -15.71 -17.40 -2.33
N ASP A 64 -15.90 -18.56 -1.68
CA ASP A 64 -15.42 -19.86 -2.16
C ASP A 64 -15.99 -20.24 -3.54
N ASP A 65 -17.14 -19.66 -3.93
CA ASP A 65 -17.76 -19.90 -5.23
C ASP A 65 -16.96 -19.28 -6.40
N HIS A 66 -16.07 -18.34 -6.11
CA HIS A 66 -15.27 -17.60 -7.10
C HIS A 66 -13.80 -17.58 -6.70
N PRO A 67 -13.13 -18.74 -6.61
CA PRO A 67 -11.78 -18.83 -6.04
C PRO A 67 -10.73 -18.01 -6.81
N GLY A 68 -10.93 -17.78 -8.11
CA GLY A 68 -10.03 -16.94 -8.92
C GLY A 68 -10.17 -15.44 -8.68
N HIS A 69 -11.18 -14.99 -7.95
CA HIS A 69 -11.40 -13.59 -7.59
C HIS A 69 -11.23 -13.33 -6.09
N ASP A 70 -10.98 -14.36 -5.27
CA ASP A 70 -10.97 -14.24 -3.81
C ASP A 70 -9.74 -13.47 -3.30
N GLU A 71 -9.99 -12.32 -2.68
CA GLU A 71 -8.98 -11.38 -2.18
C GLU A 71 -8.83 -11.44 -0.64
N ARG A 72 -9.57 -12.32 0.05
CA ARG A 72 -9.58 -12.39 1.52
C ARG A 72 -8.18 -12.65 2.10
N ILE A 73 -7.47 -13.64 1.56
CA ILE A 73 -6.12 -13.98 1.98
C ILE A 73 -5.10 -12.95 1.49
N PHE A 74 -5.29 -12.38 0.31
CA PHE A 74 -4.43 -11.31 -0.21
C PHE A 74 -4.39 -10.11 0.75
N MET A 75 -5.55 -9.63 1.20
CA MET A 75 -5.65 -8.51 2.16
C MET A 75 -4.82 -8.78 3.42
N LEU A 76 -4.96 -9.97 4.02
CA LEU A 76 -4.22 -10.33 5.23
C LEU A 76 -2.72 -10.51 4.98
N SER A 77 -2.34 -11.09 3.83
CA SER A 77 -0.93 -11.26 3.45
C SER A 77 -0.22 -9.93 3.34
N ILE A 78 -0.80 -8.95 2.63
CA ILE A 78 -0.19 -7.63 2.47
C ILE A 78 -0.08 -6.89 3.79
N ILE A 79 -1.08 -6.99 4.68
CA ILE A 79 -1.04 -6.33 5.98
C ILE A 79 0.05 -6.94 6.87
N ARG A 80 0.18 -8.27 6.87
CA ARG A 80 1.29 -8.97 7.54
C ARG A 80 2.64 -8.48 7.00
N ASP A 81 2.78 -8.38 5.69
CA ASP A 81 4.04 -7.98 5.03
C ASP A 81 4.38 -6.51 5.27
N LEU A 82 3.37 -5.64 5.40
CA LEU A 82 3.54 -4.26 5.84
C LEU A 82 4.06 -4.18 7.28
N ALA A 83 3.78 -5.18 8.12
CA ALA A 83 4.22 -5.29 9.50
C ALA A 83 3.95 -4.00 10.33
N PRO A 84 2.67 -3.63 10.53
CA PRO A 84 2.29 -2.39 11.20
C PRO A 84 2.79 -2.35 12.65
N ARG A 85 3.42 -1.23 13.03
CA ARG A 85 4.13 -1.08 14.31
C ARG A 85 3.31 -0.39 15.40
N ASP A 86 2.29 0.36 15.01
CA ASP A 86 1.43 1.11 15.91
C ASP A 86 0.00 1.25 15.35
N ALA A 87 -0.90 1.84 16.13
CA ALA A 87 -2.31 1.96 15.77
C ALA A 87 -2.55 2.73 14.45
N VAL A 88 -1.72 3.71 14.11
CA VAL A 88 -1.86 4.47 12.86
C VAL A 88 -1.43 3.62 11.68
N GLU A 89 -0.29 2.92 11.79
CA GLU A 89 0.16 1.98 10.76
C GLU A 89 -0.86 0.86 10.52
N ARG A 90 -1.55 0.36 11.56
CA ARG A 90 -2.60 -0.67 11.42
C ARG A 90 -3.76 -0.20 10.53
N MET A 91 -4.29 0.98 10.81
CA MET A 91 -5.36 1.57 10.01
C MET A 91 -4.88 1.85 8.59
N LEU A 92 -3.68 2.40 8.45
CA LEU A 92 -3.09 2.71 7.15
C LEU A 92 -2.85 1.44 6.33
N ALA A 93 -2.39 0.35 6.93
CA ALA A 93 -2.16 -0.92 6.25
C ALA A 93 -3.46 -1.52 5.70
N VAL A 94 -4.54 -1.53 6.50
CA VAL A 94 -5.87 -1.96 6.04
C VAL A 94 -6.35 -1.09 4.87
N GLN A 95 -6.20 0.23 5.00
CA GLN A 95 -6.56 1.16 3.94
C GLN A 95 -5.73 0.97 2.67
N MET A 96 -4.42 0.73 2.78
CA MET A 96 -3.54 0.50 1.64
C MET A 96 -3.90 -0.77 0.88
N ALA A 97 -4.17 -1.87 1.59
CA ALA A 97 -4.64 -3.12 0.99
C ALA A 97 -5.98 -2.91 0.26
N ALA A 98 -6.94 -2.24 0.90
CA ALA A 98 -8.24 -1.91 0.30
C ALA A 98 -8.11 -0.99 -0.93
N THR A 99 -7.25 0.05 -0.86
CA THR A 99 -6.95 0.93 -2.01
C THR A 99 -6.38 0.12 -3.16
N HIS A 100 -5.48 -0.83 -2.90
CA HIS A 100 -4.89 -1.66 -3.93
C HIS A 100 -5.95 -2.52 -4.63
N VAL A 101 -6.77 -3.27 -3.88
CA VAL A 101 -7.87 -4.06 -4.45
C VAL A 101 -8.82 -3.18 -5.27
N ALA A 102 -9.20 -2.01 -4.76
CA ALA A 102 -10.03 -1.06 -5.51
C ALA A 102 -9.36 -0.55 -6.78
N THR A 103 -8.04 -0.35 -6.78
CA THR A 103 -7.26 0.08 -7.95
C THR A 103 -7.30 -0.99 -9.03
N ILE A 104 -7.04 -2.26 -8.67
CA ILE A 104 -7.09 -3.40 -9.60
C ILE A 104 -8.50 -3.59 -10.15
N ARG A 105 -9.53 -3.44 -9.30
CA ARG A 105 -10.94 -3.46 -9.74
C ARG A 105 -11.23 -2.35 -10.75
N SER A 106 -10.75 -1.13 -10.50
CA SER A 106 -10.92 -0.02 -11.44
C SER A 106 -10.17 -0.24 -12.75
N ALA A 107 -8.99 -0.87 -12.71
CA ALA A 107 -8.25 -1.26 -13.90
C ALA A 107 -9.01 -2.30 -14.73
N ARG A 108 -9.61 -3.30 -14.06
CA ARG A 108 -10.49 -4.28 -14.70
C ARG A 108 -11.68 -3.60 -15.36
N TRP A 109 -12.37 -2.68 -14.67
CA TRP A 109 -13.47 -1.95 -15.29
C TRP A 109 -13.03 -1.18 -16.53
N LEU A 110 -11.88 -0.49 -16.48
CA LEU A 110 -11.31 0.22 -17.62
C LEU A 110 -11.06 -0.73 -18.80
N ALA A 111 -10.52 -1.93 -18.56
CA ALA A 111 -10.25 -2.92 -19.60
C ALA A 111 -11.49 -3.46 -20.32
N HIS A 112 -12.69 -3.34 -19.71
CA HIS A 112 -13.96 -3.84 -20.27
C HIS A 112 -14.87 -2.71 -20.78
N THR A 113 -14.32 -1.51 -20.98
CA THR A 113 -15.10 -0.38 -21.47
C THR A 113 -15.29 -0.42 -22.98
N GLU A 114 -16.51 -0.15 -23.43
CA GLU A 114 -16.85 -0.07 -24.87
C GLU A 114 -17.25 1.35 -25.29
N LYS A 115 -17.64 2.19 -24.31
CA LYS A 115 -18.14 3.55 -24.56
C LYS A 115 -17.21 4.59 -23.95
N ILE A 116 -16.97 5.69 -24.68
CA ILE A 116 -16.10 6.79 -24.24
C ILE A 116 -16.44 7.31 -22.83
N PRO A 117 -17.72 7.52 -22.44
CA PRO A 117 -18.03 7.96 -21.07
C PRO A 117 -17.59 6.97 -19.98
N GLN A 118 -17.65 5.66 -20.25
CA GLN A 118 -17.19 4.63 -19.31
C GLN A 118 -15.67 4.67 -19.17
N VAL A 119 -14.94 4.79 -20.30
CA VAL A 119 -13.48 4.95 -20.31
C VAL A 119 -13.08 6.11 -19.40
N GLN A 120 -13.71 7.28 -19.58
CA GLN A 120 -13.39 8.49 -18.82
C GLN A 120 -13.65 8.32 -17.31
N ALA A 121 -14.79 7.74 -16.94
CA ALA A 121 -15.14 7.49 -15.55
C ALA A 121 -14.15 6.53 -14.86
N HIS A 122 -13.87 5.38 -15.48
CA HIS A 122 -12.99 4.36 -14.89
C HIS A 122 -11.51 4.76 -14.92
N TYR A 123 -11.05 5.46 -15.97
CA TYR A 123 -9.70 6.03 -16.02
C TYR A 123 -9.48 7.07 -14.91
N THR A 124 -10.48 7.93 -14.67
CA THR A 124 -10.42 8.92 -13.58
C THR A 124 -10.37 8.25 -12.22
N GLY A 125 -11.21 7.23 -11.98
CA GLY A 125 -11.22 6.45 -10.75
C GLY A 125 -9.88 5.76 -10.49
N PHE A 126 -9.36 5.04 -11.50
CA PHE A 126 -8.07 4.36 -11.44
C PHE A 126 -6.94 5.33 -11.07
N ASN A 127 -6.83 6.46 -11.77
CA ASN A 127 -5.77 7.44 -11.52
C ASN A 127 -5.86 8.07 -10.12
N LYS A 128 -7.07 8.30 -9.61
CA LYS A 128 -7.25 8.81 -8.23
C LYS A 128 -6.75 7.80 -7.22
N LEU A 129 -7.15 6.53 -7.35
CA LEU A 129 -6.74 5.46 -6.43
C LEU A 129 -5.22 5.20 -6.50
N ALA A 130 -4.63 5.19 -7.70
CA ALA A 130 -3.19 5.04 -7.88
C ALA A 130 -2.40 6.18 -7.20
N ARG A 131 -2.85 7.43 -7.33
CA ARG A 131 -2.24 8.56 -6.62
C ARG A 131 -2.43 8.47 -5.11
N THR A 132 -3.60 8.03 -4.64
CA THR A 132 -3.85 7.78 -3.21
C THR A 132 -2.89 6.72 -2.68
N PHE A 133 -2.69 5.62 -3.40
CA PHE A 133 -1.76 4.56 -2.98
C PHE A 133 -0.33 5.10 -2.86
N ALA A 134 0.15 5.87 -3.85
CA ALA A 134 1.46 6.52 -3.77
C ALA A 134 1.58 7.46 -2.56
N ALA A 135 0.55 8.26 -2.28
CA ALA A 135 0.53 9.13 -1.10
C ALA A 135 0.52 8.34 0.21
N GLN A 136 -0.18 7.20 0.28
CA GLN A 136 -0.18 6.31 1.45
C GLN A 136 1.21 5.69 1.70
N VAL A 137 1.92 5.30 0.64
CA VAL A 137 3.30 4.80 0.72
C VAL A 137 4.24 5.87 1.29
N GLU A 138 4.17 7.10 0.78
CA GLU A 138 4.97 8.21 1.31
C GLU A 138 4.60 8.58 2.74
N ALA A 139 3.30 8.55 3.09
CA ALA A 139 2.84 8.77 4.46
C ALA A 139 3.39 7.71 5.42
N LEU A 140 3.34 6.42 5.06
CA LEU A 140 3.90 5.33 5.86
C LEU A 140 5.41 5.48 6.02
N ARG A 141 6.13 5.77 4.93
CA ARG A 141 7.58 6.02 4.96
C ARG A 141 7.93 7.17 5.90
N LYS A 142 7.22 8.30 5.80
CA LYS A 142 7.44 9.49 6.63
C LYS A 142 7.12 9.21 8.10
N HIS A 143 6.04 8.48 8.38
CA HIS A 143 5.66 8.05 9.72
C HIS A 143 6.77 7.22 10.37
N ARG A 144 7.33 6.26 9.62
CA ARG A 144 8.43 5.38 10.09
C ARG A 144 9.76 6.08 10.30
N THR A 145 10.10 7.05 9.47
CA THR A 145 11.37 7.78 9.59
C THR A 145 11.27 9.03 10.49
N GLY A 146 10.10 9.25 11.11
CA GLY A 146 9.84 10.40 11.97
C GLY A 146 9.90 11.74 11.22
N GLY A 147 9.69 11.72 9.90
CA GLY A 147 9.76 12.91 9.05
C GLY A 147 11.14 13.56 8.97
N LYS A 148 12.22 12.89 9.42
CA LYS A 148 13.57 13.42 9.35
C LYS A 148 14.07 13.37 7.90
N GLN A 149 14.23 14.54 7.28
CA GLN A 149 15.03 14.67 6.07
C GLN A 149 16.50 14.67 6.47
N THR A 150 17.15 13.51 6.39
CA THR A 150 18.59 13.39 6.66
C THR A 150 19.36 14.08 5.52
N VAL A 151 19.78 15.33 5.73
CA VAL A 151 20.74 16.01 4.84
C VAL A 151 22.14 15.52 5.21
N VAL A 152 22.74 14.70 4.36
CA VAL A 152 24.13 14.28 4.52
C VAL A 152 25.02 15.42 4.03
N VAL A 153 25.62 16.16 4.97
CA VAL A 153 26.62 17.19 4.64
C VAL A 153 27.93 16.49 4.34
N GLN A 154 28.26 16.33 3.06
CA GLN A 154 29.62 16.05 2.63
C GLN A 154 30.39 17.37 2.57
N HIS A 155 31.29 17.59 3.52
CA HIS A 155 32.25 18.70 3.43
C HIS A 155 33.19 18.42 2.25
N MET A 156 32.97 19.07 1.11
CA MET A 156 33.97 19.13 0.05
C MET A 156 35.01 20.18 0.45
N ASN A 157 36.26 19.75 0.62
CA ASN A 157 37.37 20.67 0.85
C ASN A 157 37.71 21.34 -0.49
N VAL A 158 37.42 22.63 -0.59
CA VAL A 158 37.69 23.41 -1.80
C VAL A 158 39.10 23.96 -1.66
N SER A 159 40.04 23.41 -2.43
CA SER A 159 41.41 23.94 -2.52
C SER A 159 41.43 25.31 -3.22
N ASP A 160 42.45 26.13 -2.96
CA ASP A 160 42.64 27.47 -3.52
C ASP A 160 42.37 27.48 -5.04
N GLY A 161 41.24 28.06 -5.45
CA GLY A 161 40.79 28.18 -6.84
C GLY A 161 39.53 27.41 -7.22
N GLY A 162 38.98 26.54 -6.35
CA GLY A 162 37.68 25.90 -6.61
C GLY A 162 36.51 26.81 -6.20
N GLN A 163 35.43 26.85 -6.99
CA GLN A 163 34.17 27.47 -6.58
C GLN A 163 33.08 26.39 -6.54
N ALA A 164 32.47 26.21 -5.36
CA ALA A 164 31.27 25.39 -5.21
C ALA A 164 30.05 26.32 -5.24
N ILE A 165 29.20 26.15 -6.26
CA ILE A 165 27.94 26.90 -6.37
C ILE A 165 26.85 26.09 -5.68
N VAL A 166 26.17 26.70 -4.70
CA VAL A 166 24.99 26.12 -4.03
C VAL A 166 23.80 27.03 -4.28
N GLY A 167 22.90 26.62 -5.18
CA GLY A 167 21.70 27.39 -5.53
C GLY A 167 21.19 27.10 -6.95
N ASN A 168 19.98 27.55 -7.27
CA ASN A 168 19.38 27.39 -8.59
C ASN A 168 20.05 28.35 -9.58
N VAL A 169 20.92 27.85 -10.46
CA VAL A 169 21.69 28.68 -11.41
C VAL A 169 20.84 28.94 -12.66
N GLN A 170 20.39 30.19 -12.84
CA GLN A 170 19.92 30.69 -14.13
C GLN A 170 21.07 31.45 -14.80
N HIS A 171 21.62 30.88 -15.87
CA HIS A 171 22.60 31.58 -16.70
C HIS A 171 21.91 32.70 -17.49
N GLY A 172 21.92 33.91 -16.94
CA GLY A 172 21.60 35.13 -17.68
C GLY A 172 22.78 35.51 -18.58
N GLY A 173 22.77 35.06 -19.83
CA GLY A 173 23.72 35.50 -20.84
C GLY A 173 23.52 36.97 -21.17
N ARG A 174 24.42 37.82 -20.69
CA ARG A 174 24.56 39.23 -21.10
C ARG A 174 25.57 39.27 -22.25
N ALA A 175 25.07 39.42 -23.48
CA ALA A 175 25.88 39.91 -24.59
C ALA A 175 25.66 41.43 -24.64
N SER A 176 26.71 42.17 -24.30
CA SER A 176 26.82 43.61 -24.47
C SER A 176 27.13 43.97 -25.92
N ASP A 177 26.64 45.14 -26.31
CA ASP A 177 26.81 45.84 -27.58
C ASP A 177 28.20 45.74 -28.22
N GLU A 178 28.19 45.56 -29.54
CA GLU A 178 28.97 46.38 -30.48
C GLU A 178 28.10 46.69 -31.71
#